data_AF-A0A8K0IRZ3-F1
#
_entry.id   AF-A0A8K0IRZ3-F1
#
_cell.length_a   1.000
_cell.length_b   1.000
_cell.length_c   1.000
_cell.angle_alpha   90.00
_cell.angle_beta   90.00
_cell.angle_gamma   90.00
#
_symmetry.space_group_name_H-M   'P 1'
#
loop_
_entity.id
_entity.type
_entity.pdbx_description
1 polymer ?
#
loop_
_entity_poly.entity_id
_entity_poly.type
_entity_poly.pdbx_seq_one_letter_code
_entity_poly.pdbx_strand_id
1 'polypeptide(L)'
;MFHSQFDGASSLFSGVGIIPSQATQAPDPSSFSPPKNRGAPGALPLTVKQIAEAYYASDDKSTLTVNGSEVTNVRLLGLVMNKTESDADVSFTLDDGTGRIDINRW
;
A
#
# COMPACT_ATOMS: atom_id res chain seq x y z
N MET A 1 29.95 22.88 -56.38
CA MET A 1 29.39 21.94 -57.37
C MET A 1 29.44 20.55 -56.76
N PHE A 2 28.26 19.98 -56.48
CA PHE A 2 27.99 18.55 -56.22
C PHE A 2 28.59 17.94 -54.93
N HIS A 3 27.73 17.48 -53.98
CA HIS A 3 27.18 16.11 -53.84
C HIS A 3 28.32 15.08 -53.68
N SER A 4 28.35 14.09 -52.80
CA SER A 4 27.35 13.27 -52.09
C SER A 4 28.20 12.19 -51.41
N GLN A 5 27.99 11.87 -50.12
CA GLN A 5 27.28 10.66 -49.67
C GLN A 5 27.94 9.31 -50.02
N PHE A 6 27.76 8.36 -49.08
CA PHE A 6 27.79 6.91 -49.24
C PHE A 6 29.17 6.28 -48.91
N ASP A 7 29.32 5.21 -48.15
CA ASP A 7 28.51 4.35 -47.26
C ASP A 7 29.52 3.32 -46.73
N GLY A 8 29.22 2.61 -45.65
CA GLY A 8 30.06 1.46 -45.29
C GLY A 8 30.03 1.05 -43.83
N ALA A 9 28.82 0.81 -43.32
CA ALA A 9 28.67 -0.16 -42.25
C ALA A 9 29.04 -1.56 -42.81
N SER A 10 30.27 -2.01 -42.57
CA SER A 10 30.67 -3.38 -42.94
C SER A 10 31.86 -3.87 -42.11
N SER A 11 31.58 -4.21 -40.87
CA SER A 11 32.30 -5.24 -40.10
C SER A 11 31.55 -5.32 -38.79
N LEU A 12 30.82 -6.40 -38.48
CA LEU A 12 31.41 -7.42 -37.60
C LEU A 12 30.61 -8.73 -37.55
N PHE A 13 29.75 -9.03 -38.53
CA PHE A 13 29.00 -10.29 -38.51
C PHE A 13 29.33 -11.14 -39.74
N SER A 14 30.54 -11.69 -39.70
CA SER A 14 30.88 -12.93 -40.39
C SER A 14 29.96 -14.05 -39.88
N GLY A 15 29.07 -14.51 -40.76
CA GLY A 15 28.59 -15.89 -40.82
C GLY A 15 27.87 -16.47 -39.59
N VAL A 16 26.54 -16.56 -39.69
CA VAL A 16 25.72 -17.78 -39.59
C VAL A 16 24.29 -17.31 -39.29
N GLY A 17 23.39 -17.57 -40.24
CA GLY A 17 22.03 -17.05 -40.23
C GLY A 17 21.11 -17.77 -39.26
N ILE A 18 20.25 -16.99 -38.60
CA ILE A 18 18.88 -17.35 -38.21
C ILE A 18 18.05 -16.06 -38.32
N ILE A 19 17.08 -16.02 -39.24
CA ILE A 19 16.05 -14.99 -39.30
C ILE A 19 14.74 -15.64 -38.83
N PRO A 20 14.18 -15.26 -37.67
CA PRO A 20 12.78 -15.47 -37.36
C PRO A 20 12.02 -14.14 -37.37
N SER A 21 10.91 -14.17 -38.08
CA SER A 21 9.99 -13.09 -38.40
C SER A 21 9.24 -12.59 -37.15
N GLN A 22 9.67 -11.50 -36.53
CA GLN A 22 8.74 -10.61 -35.81
C GLN A 22 9.34 -9.22 -35.64
N ALA A 23 8.78 -8.24 -36.36
CA ALA A 23 8.89 -6.85 -35.98
C ALA A 23 8.12 -6.67 -34.67
N THR A 24 8.79 -6.31 -33.57
CA THR A 24 8.12 -5.85 -32.36
C THR A 24 8.98 -4.79 -31.68
N GLN A 25 8.30 -3.74 -31.23
CA GLN A 25 8.78 -2.42 -30.88
C GLN A 25 9.99 -2.41 -29.93
N ALA A 26 10.86 -1.42 -30.12
CA ALA A 26 11.86 -1.02 -29.14
C ALA A 26 11.22 -0.83 -27.76
N PRO A 27 11.84 -1.30 -26.66
CA PRO A 27 11.31 -1.05 -25.34
C PRO A 27 11.53 0.43 -24.99
N ASP A 28 10.43 1.15 -24.89
CA ASP A 28 10.36 2.51 -24.37
C ASP A 28 10.93 2.51 -22.92
N PRO A 29 11.95 3.32 -22.59
CA PRO A 29 12.59 3.30 -21.25
C PRO A 29 11.71 3.90 -20.15
N SER A 30 10.43 4.18 -20.41
CA SER A 30 9.57 4.98 -19.54
C SER A 30 8.53 4.21 -18.71
N SER A 31 8.49 2.87 -18.74
CA SER A 31 7.44 2.10 -18.04
C SER A 31 7.91 1.22 -16.87
N PHE A 32 9.04 1.54 -16.24
CA PHE A 32 9.33 1.00 -14.90
C PHE A 32 8.62 1.85 -13.85
N SER A 33 7.32 1.57 -13.66
CA SER A 33 6.69 1.93 -12.40
C SER A 33 7.29 1.03 -11.31
N PRO A 34 7.85 1.60 -10.22
CA PRO A 34 8.32 0.80 -9.10
C PRO A 34 7.19 -0.12 -8.64
N PRO A 35 7.46 -1.39 -8.29
CA PRO A 35 6.44 -2.27 -7.75
C PRO A 35 5.82 -1.55 -6.56
N LYS A 36 4.56 -1.15 -6.73
CA LYS A 36 3.76 -0.54 -5.68
C LYS A 36 3.80 -1.53 -4.54
N ASN A 37 4.49 -1.16 -3.47
CA ASN A 37 4.79 -2.03 -2.34
C ASN A 37 3.43 -2.47 -1.75
N ARG A 38 2.89 -3.61 -2.22
CA ARG A 38 1.66 -4.23 -1.73
C ARG A 38 1.96 -4.94 -0.40
N GLY A 39 2.74 -4.28 0.47
CA GLY A 39 2.76 -4.64 1.87
C GLY A 39 1.33 -4.53 2.37
N ALA A 40 0.87 -5.52 3.13
CA ALA A 40 -0.43 -5.47 3.79
C ALA A 40 -0.65 -4.06 4.38
N PRO A 41 -1.82 -3.42 4.21
CA PRO A 41 -2.06 -2.10 4.73
C PRO A 41 -1.70 -2.10 6.22
N GLY A 42 -0.61 -1.40 6.55
CA GLY A 42 -0.03 -1.45 7.88
C GLY A 42 -1.02 -0.90 8.89
N ALA A 43 -1.19 -1.58 10.02
CA ALA A 43 -2.05 -1.07 11.08
C ALA A 43 -1.51 0.28 11.61
N LEU A 44 -2.36 1.31 11.55
CA LEU A 44 -2.00 2.69 11.88
C LEU A 44 -1.98 2.87 13.41
N PRO A 45 -0.86 3.29 14.02
CA PRO A 45 -0.86 3.64 15.44
C PRO A 45 -1.73 4.87 15.67
N LEU A 46 -2.72 4.73 16.55
CA LEU A 46 -3.63 5.81 16.93
C LEU A 46 -3.83 5.82 18.45
N THR A 47 -4.34 6.94 18.93
CA THR A 47 -4.89 7.09 20.28
C THR A 47 -6.41 6.90 20.27
N VAL A 48 -7.01 6.55 21.41
CA VAL A 48 -8.47 6.44 21.56
C VAL A 48 -9.14 7.77 21.22
N LYS A 49 -8.55 8.90 21.62
CA LYS A 49 -9.07 10.21 21.26
C LYS A 49 -9.14 10.44 19.75
N GLN A 50 -8.10 10.08 19.00
CA GLN A 50 -8.09 10.22 17.53
C GLN A 50 -9.16 9.35 16.88
N ILE A 51 -9.38 8.14 17.40
CA ILE A 51 -10.45 7.25 16.91
C ILE A 51 -11.82 7.89 17.19
N ALA A 52 -12.04 8.40 18.41
CA ALA A 52 -13.29 9.04 18.79
C ALA A 52 -13.56 10.29 17.93
N GLU A 53 -12.56 11.16 17.74
CA GLU A 53 -12.69 12.35 16.90
C GLU A 53 -13.02 11.98 15.45
N ALA A 54 -12.35 10.98 14.88
CA ALA A 54 -12.65 10.50 13.53
C ALA A 54 -14.05 9.89 13.42
N TYR A 55 -14.50 9.17 14.45
CA TYR A 55 -15.85 8.59 14.50
C TYR A 55 -16.95 9.67 14.57
N TYR A 56 -16.75 10.73 15.35
CA TYR A 56 -17.72 11.82 15.47
C TYR A 56 -17.66 12.83 14.33
N ALA A 57 -16.55 12.90 13.59
CA ALA A 57 -16.42 13.76 12.41
C ALA A 57 -17.15 13.20 11.18
N SER A 58 -17.53 11.92 11.18
CA SER A 58 -18.22 11.26 10.07
C SER A 58 -19.70 11.05 10.39
N ASP A 59 -20.59 11.46 9.48
CA ASP A 59 -22.02 11.09 9.52
C ASP A 59 -22.21 9.60 9.25
N ASP A 60 -21.36 9.03 8.39
CA ASP A 60 -21.30 7.60 8.12
C ASP A 60 -20.36 6.90 9.11
N LYS A 61 -20.95 6.20 10.07
CA LYS A 61 -20.26 5.52 11.18
C LYS A 61 -19.72 4.14 10.80
N SER A 62 -19.82 3.75 9.52
CA SER A 62 -19.32 2.46 9.02
C SER A 62 -17.83 2.48 8.68
N THR A 63 -17.27 3.67 8.42
CA THR A 63 -15.90 3.82 7.91
C THR A 63 -15.11 4.81 8.77
N LEU A 64 -13.92 4.41 9.23
CA LEU A 64 -13.02 5.28 9.96
C LEU A 64 -12.09 6.01 8.98
N THR A 65 -12.21 7.34 8.90
CA THR A 65 -11.33 8.16 8.04
C THR A 65 -10.41 9.01 8.92
N VAL A 66 -9.10 8.86 8.75
CA VAL A 66 -8.09 9.63 9.47
C VAL A 66 -7.19 10.33 8.45
N ASN A 67 -7.03 11.65 8.58
CA ASN A 67 -6.26 12.47 7.64
C ASN A 67 -6.68 12.30 6.16
N GLY A 68 -7.98 12.10 5.91
CA GLY A 68 -8.52 11.90 4.56
C GLY A 68 -8.25 10.52 3.95
N SER A 69 -7.68 9.59 4.71
CA SER A 69 -7.50 8.20 4.28
C SER A 69 -8.37 7.26 5.11
N GLU A 70 -9.00 6.29 4.45
CA GLU A 70 -9.73 5.22 5.12
C GLU A 70 -8.76 4.31 5.89
N VAL A 71 -9.10 4.00 7.14
CA VAL A 71 -8.30 3.18 8.04
C VAL A 71 -9.12 1.99 8.51
N THR A 72 -8.63 0.79 8.22
CA THR A 72 -9.28 -0.47 8.61
C THR A 72 -8.62 -1.15 9.80
N ASN A 73 -7.29 -1.01 9.91
CA ASN A 73 -6.50 -1.63 10.97
C ASN A 73 -5.79 -0.54 11.78
N VAL A 74 -5.94 -0.59 13.10
CA VAL A 74 -5.31 0.35 14.04
C VAL A 74 -4.45 -0.40 15.05
N ARG A 75 -3.44 0.28 15.60
CA ARG A 75 -2.68 -0.19 16.76
C ARG A 75 -2.93 0.77 17.91
N LEU A 76 -3.29 0.21 19.06
CA LEU A 76 -3.51 0.93 20.31
C LEU A 76 -2.60 0.36 21.38
N LEU A 77 -2.21 1.20 22.35
CA LEU A 77 -1.46 0.81 23.53
C LEU A 77 -2.09 1.49 24.73
N GLY A 78 -2.49 0.73 25.74
CA GLY A 78 -3.13 1.25 26.93
C GLY A 78 -3.20 0.22 28.05
N LEU A 79 -3.74 0.65 29.18
CA LEU A 79 -4.03 -0.19 30.34
C LEU A 79 -5.33 -0.95 30.10
N VAL A 80 -5.31 -2.25 30.41
CA VAL A 80 -6.48 -3.11 30.34
C VAL A 80 -7.26 -3.02 31.64
N MET A 81 -8.56 -2.75 31.53
CA MET A 81 -9.50 -2.57 32.64
C MET A 81 -10.75 -3.43 32.41
N ASN A 82 -11.49 -3.74 33.47
CA ASN A 82 -12.84 -4.36 33.40
C ASN A 82 -12.92 -5.64 32.53
N LYS A 83 -11.91 -6.50 32.60
CA LYS A 83 -11.86 -7.73 31.81
C LYS A 83 -12.98 -8.71 32.23
N THR A 84 -13.73 -9.19 31.24
CA THR A 84 -14.74 -10.24 31.36
C THR A 84 -14.41 -11.35 30.38
N GLU A 85 -14.44 -12.60 30.82
CA GLU A 85 -14.20 -13.78 29.98
C GLU A 85 -15.48 -14.61 29.88
N SER A 86 -15.75 -15.11 28.67
CA SER A 86 -16.79 -16.09 28.37
C SER A 86 -16.19 -17.28 27.62
N ASP A 87 -16.97 -18.33 27.37
CA ASP A 87 -16.52 -19.47 26.56
C ASP A 87 -16.23 -19.08 25.10
N ALA A 88 -16.83 -17.99 24.61
CA ALA A 88 -16.77 -17.59 23.21
C ALA A 88 -15.92 -16.36 22.95
N ASP A 89 -15.64 -15.54 23.97
CA ASP A 89 -14.92 -14.28 23.81
C ASP A 89 -14.32 -13.74 25.11
N VAL A 90 -13.51 -12.69 24.96
CA VAL A 90 -12.93 -11.87 26.03
C VAL A 90 -13.19 -10.40 25.72
N SER A 91 -13.95 -9.76 26.59
CA SER A 91 -14.24 -8.33 26.53
C SER A 91 -13.46 -7.57 27.60
N PHE A 92 -12.92 -6.39 27.26
CA PHE A 92 -12.25 -5.51 28.21
C PHE A 92 -12.28 -4.06 27.72
N THR A 93 -12.08 -3.10 28.63
CA THR A 93 -11.89 -1.70 28.28
C THR A 93 -10.39 -1.38 28.23
N LEU A 94 -9.94 -0.68 27.19
CA LEU A 94 -8.57 -0.17 27.05
C LEU A 94 -8.55 1.34 27.34
N ASP A 95 -7.71 1.77 28.28
CA ASP A 95 -7.47 3.19 28.61
C ASP A 95 -6.04 3.58 28.20
N ASP A 96 -5.88 4.48 27.22
CA ASP A 96 -4.57 4.94 26.74
C ASP A 96 -4.16 6.31 27.30
N GLY A 97 -4.89 6.85 28.29
CA GLY A 97 -4.69 8.18 28.85
C GLY A 97 -5.30 9.32 28.01
N THR A 98 -5.75 9.04 26.79
CA THR A 98 -6.48 10.00 25.94
C THR A 98 -7.98 9.70 25.88
N GLY A 99 -8.37 8.47 26.21
CA GLY A 99 -9.75 8.03 26.29
C GLY A 99 -9.85 6.55 26.65
N ARG A 100 -11.09 6.05 26.65
CA ARG A 100 -11.40 4.64 26.90
C ARG A 100 -12.18 4.05 25.73
N ILE A 101 -11.86 2.81 25.36
CA ILE A 101 -12.55 2.08 24.30
C ILE A 101 -12.80 0.63 24.73
N ASP A 102 -13.98 0.12 24.44
CA ASP A 102 -14.32 -1.28 24.68
C ASP A 102 -13.80 -2.15 23.53
N ILE A 103 -13.16 -3.26 23.89
CA ILE A 103 -12.56 -4.24 22.96
C ILE A 103 -13.21 -5.58 23.23
N ASN A 104 -13.68 -6.25 22.16
CA ASN A 104 -14.05 -7.66 22.21
C ASN A 104 -13.10 -8.49 21.34
N ARG A 105 -12.60 -9.60 21.90
CA ARG A 105 -11.81 -10.60 21.19
C ARG A 105 -12.53 -11.94 21.24
N TRP A 106 -12.91 -12.43 20.08
CA TRP A 106 -13.45 -13.77 19.85
C TRP A 106 -12.34 -14.81 19.75
#